data_AF-A0A346NIH7-F1
#
_entry.id   AF-A0A346NIH7-F1
#
_cell.length_a   1.000
_cell.length_b   1.000
_cell.length_c   1.000
_cell.angle_alpha   90.00
_cell.angle_beta   90.00
_cell.angle_gamma   90.00
#
_symmetry.space_group_name_H-M   'P 1'
#
loop_
_entity.id
_entity.type
_entity.pdbx_description
1 polymer ?
#
loop_
_entity_poly.entity_id
_entity_poly.type
_entity_poly.pdbx_seq_one_letter_code
_entity_poly.pdbx_strand_id
1 'polypeptide(L)'
;MRVCVALLCVVVWNGLPSAAARQLMFDSQREEAQLTYQYRWEDFQQAEQELTFTLDAQALARAPGEPVRYTQARVQRYIYVALVKAAREVDPKQARVNITQQNDGVQIAVRSTSQALNQQLSTSLKQTKEAAFDAFLQEHYYTRYTTVFNESAVKPDHARYVAEYTKPLVPLSQAIYEQIEQTSDARRYFDLLLSWVQSIPYDTLEDRSQNSGAGFNPPARLLASNQGDCDSKSVLTAAITRAFLPDTPLILVLLPQHALLGVALTPKKGEQTIDHDGNTYILFEPTGPAQLPFGEVAEQTYRHLANGHYTVEAL
;
A
#
# COMPACT_ATOMS: atom_id res chain seq x y z
N MET A 1 52.92 -28.26 -37.68
CA MET A 1 52.23 -28.23 -36.36
C MET A 1 51.75 -26.82 -36.10
N ARG A 2 50.45 -26.55 -36.28
CA ARG A 2 49.82 -25.26 -35.96
C ARG A 2 49.15 -25.42 -34.60
N VAL A 3 49.65 -24.72 -33.59
CA VAL A 3 49.06 -24.66 -32.26
C VAL A 3 47.96 -23.60 -32.30
N CYS A 4 46.70 -24.02 -32.21
CA CYS A 4 45.57 -23.13 -31.95
C CYS A 4 45.56 -22.77 -30.46
N VAL A 5 45.82 -21.51 -30.14
CA VAL A 5 45.58 -20.94 -28.81
C VAL A 5 44.10 -20.62 -28.72
N ALA A 6 43.35 -21.39 -27.93
CA ALA A 6 41.98 -21.06 -27.58
C ALA A 6 42.00 -19.98 -26.48
N LEU A 7 41.61 -18.75 -26.83
CA LEU A 7 41.29 -17.72 -25.84
C LEU A 7 39.98 -18.11 -25.14
N LEU A 8 40.07 -18.46 -23.86
CA LEU A 8 38.92 -18.61 -22.98
C LEU A 8 38.56 -17.22 -22.45
N CYS A 9 37.58 -16.56 -23.08
CA CYS A 9 36.97 -15.35 -22.52
C CYS A 9 36.10 -15.75 -21.33
N VAL A 10 36.66 -15.66 -20.11
CA VAL A 10 35.88 -15.67 -18.88
C VAL A 10 35.16 -14.33 -18.78
N VAL A 11 33.88 -14.31 -19.12
CA VAL A 11 32.98 -13.19 -18.80
C VAL A 11 32.71 -13.27 -17.30
N VAL A 12 33.47 -12.51 -16.50
CA VAL A 12 33.19 -12.33 -15.08
C VAL A 12 31.98 -11.41 -14.97
N TRP A 13 30.81 -12.00 -14.73
CA TRP A 13 29.59 -11.27 -14.40
C TRP A 13 29.72 -10.76 -12.96
N ASN A 14 30.36 -9.61 -12.76
CA ASN A 14 30.37 -8.92 -11.47
C ASN A 14 29.02 -8.20 -11.26
N GLY A 15 27.94 -8.97 -11.09
CA GLY A 15 26.78 -8.48 -10.35
C GLY A 15 27.12 -8.63 -8.88
N LEU A 16 27.26 -7.53 -8.14
CA LEU A 16 27.36 -7.60 -6.68
C LEU A 16 26.11 -8.35 -6.19
N PRO A 17 26.25 -9.48 -5.46
CA PRO A 17 25.10 -10.12 -4.85
C PRO A 17 24.52 -9.13 -3.85
N SER A 18 23.32 -8.61 -4.12
CA SER A 18 22.57 -7.84 -3.13
C SER A 18 22.35 -8.77 -1.93
N ALA A 19 22.83 -8.37 -0.76
CA ALA A 19 22.63 -9.13 0.46
C ALA A 19 21.12 -9.23 0.71
N ALA A 20 20.64 -10.45 0.94
CA ALA A 20 19.25 -10.66 1.30
C ALA A 20 19.05 -10.20 2.75
N ALA A 21 17.99 -9.43 2.98
CA ALA A 21 17.58 -9.01 4.30
C ALA A 21 17.27 -10.22 5.17
N ARG A 22 17.82 -10.23 6.39
CA ARG A 22 17.73 -11.38 7.27
C ARG A 22 17.26 -10.97 8.64
N GLN A 23 16.04 -11.38 8.98
CA GLN A 23 15.55 -11.34 10.35
C GLN A 23 16.13 -12.53 11.12
N LEU A 24 16.67 -12.24 12.31
CA LEU A 24 17.28 -13.20 13.23
C LEU A 24 16.29 -13.62 14.33
N MET A 25 15.46 -12.69 14.79
CA MET A 25 14.46 -12.93 15.85
C MET A 25 13.26 -12.00 15.67
N PHE A 26 12.09 -12.55 15.99
CA PHE A 26 10.86 -11.80 16.23
C PHE A 26 10.15 -12.40 17.45
N ASP A 27 9.78 -11.56 18.40
CA ASP A 27 8.90 -11.90 19.51
C ASP A 27 7.83 -10.82 19.69
N SER A 28 6.65 -11.23 20.14
CA SER A 28 5.57 -10.29 20.47
C SER A 28 4.82 -10.78 21.70
N GLN A 29 4.54 -9.86 22.62
CA GLN A 29 3.88 -10.14 23.88
C GLN A 29 2.76 -9.14 24.12
N ARG A 30 1.69 -9.61 24.76
CA ARG A 30 0.57 -8.78 25.16
C ARG A 30 0.44 -8.81 26.67
N GLU A 31 0.57 -7.66 27.30
CA GLU A 31 0.34 -7.47 28.73
C GLU A 31 -0.73 -6.38 28.90
N GLU A 32 -1.90 -6.78 29.43
CA GLU A 32 -3.05 -5.88 29.62
C GLU A 32 -3.42 -5.07 28.35
N ALA A 33 -3.14 -3.76 28.37
CA ALA A 33 -3.41 -2.79 27.31
C ALA A 33 -2.18 -2.47 26.45
N GLN A 34 -1.07 -3.20 26.61
CA GLN A 34 0.18 -2.99 25.91
C GLN A 34 0.55 -4.19 25.02
N LEU A 35 1.08 -3.89 23.84
CA LEU A 35 1.66 -4.85 22.90
C LEU A 35 3.14 -4.52 22.74
N THR A 36 4.01 -5.39 23.22
CA THR A 36 5.46 -5.23 23.12
C THR A 36 5.98 -6.11 22.00
N TYR A 37 6.80 -5.54 21.12
CA TYR A 37 7.43 -6.21 20.00
C TYR A 37 8.94 -6.12 20.13
N GLN A 38 9.63 -7.21 19.79
CA GLN A 38 11.08 -7.29 19.79
C GLN A 38 11.55 -7.90 18.47
N TYR A 39 12.54 -7.26 17.86
CA TYR A 39 13.14 -7.68 16.59
C TYR A 39 14.65 -7.70 16.71
N ARG A 40 15.29 -8.69 16.07
CA ARG A 40 16.73 -8.65 15.72
C ARG A 40 16.91 -9.00 14.25
N TRP A 41 17.78 -8.28 13.55
CA TRP A 41 18.05 -8.49 12.12
C TRP A 41 19.48 -8.07 11.76
N GLU A 42 19.96 -8.48 10.59
CA GLU A 42 21.20 -7.97 9.99
C GLU A 42 20.87 -6.79 9.08
N ASP A 43 21.56 -5.66 9.22
CA ASP A 43 21.39 -4.49 8.35
C ASP A 43 22.19 -4.61 7.03
N PHE A 44 22.15 -3.55 6.21
CA PHE A 44 22.85 -3.48 4.92
C PHE A 44 24.39 -3.58 5.03
N GLN A 45 24.96 -3.37 6.22
CA GLN A 45 26.38 -3.58 6.53
C GLN A 45 26.64 -4.94 7.18
N GLN A 46 25.63 -5.82 7.25
CA GLN A 46 25.66 -7.10 7.97
C GLN A 46 25.89 -6.92 9.49
N ALA A 47 25.61 -5.73 10.01
CA ALA A 47 25.65 -5.47 11.44
C ALA A 47 24.34 -5.94 12.07
N GLU A 48 24.43 -6.58 13.22
CA GLU A 48 23.24 -6.95 13.97
C GLU A 48 22.60 -5.70 14.58
N GLN A 49 21.30 -5.54 14.34
CA GLN A 49 20.45 -4.51 14.92
C GLN A 49 19.37 -5.15 15.78
N GLU A 50 18.89 -4.41 16.78
CA GLU A 50 17.77 -4.79 17.64
C GLU A 50 16.79 -3.63 17.72
N LEU A 51 15.49 -3.91 17.81
CA LEU A 51 14.46 -2.90 18.05
C LEU A 51 13.39 -3.47 18.97
N THR A 52 13.15 -2.76 20.07
CA THR A 52 12.08 -3.07 21.02
C THR A 52 11.17 -1.84 21.16
N PHE A 53 9.86 -2.06 21.08
CA PHE A 53 8.87 -1.01 21.24
C PHE A 53 7.55 -1.55 21.79
N THR A 54 6.79 -0.66 22.43
CA THR A 54 5.49 -0.98 23.00
C THR A 54 4.42 -0.07 22.41
N LEU A 55 3.31 -0.66 21.97
CA LEU A 55 2.16 0.02 21.39
C LEU A 55 0.92 -0.17 22.27
N ASP A 56 0.03 0.82 22.25
CA ASP A 56 -1.26 0.73 22.95
C ASP A 56 -2.21 -0.20 22.17
N ALA A 57 -2.63 -1.28 22.84
CA ALA A 57 -3.47 -2.32 22.25
C ALA A 57 -4.86 -1.79 21.87
N GLN A 58 -5.40 -0.80 22.60
CA GLN A 58 -6.71 -0.22 22.30
C GLN A 58 -6.62 0.74 21.09
N ALA A 59 -5.54 1.51 20.98
CA ALA A 59 -5.28 2.38 19.85
C ALA A 59 -5.14 1.57 18.56
N LEU A 60 -4.38 0.47 18.58
CA LEU A 60 -4.25 -0.44 17.44
C LEU A 60 -5.56 -1.16 17.10
N ALA A 61 -6.36 -1.54 18.10
CA ALA A 61 -7.66 -2.18 17.88
C ALA A 61 -8.74 -1.21 17.33
N ARG A 62 -8.59 0.09 17.58
CA ARG A 62 -9.47 1.14 17.00
C ARG A 62 -9.04 1.54 15.60
N ALA A 63 -7.75 1.39 15.27
CA ALA A 63 -7.25 1.57 13.93
C ALA A 63 -7.85 0.50 12.97
N PRO A 64 -7.90 0.80 11.67
CA PRO A 64 -8.60 -0.03 10.72
C PRO A 64 -7.92 -1.40 10.54
N GLY A 65 -8.68 -2.46 10.80
CA GLY A 65 -8.25 -3.83 10.59
C GLY A 65 -8.19 -4.23 9.11
N GLU A 66 -7.96 -5.53 8.87
CA GLU A 66 -7.94 -6.09 7.53
C GLU A 66 -9.25 -5.77 6.80
N PRO A 67 -9.18 -5.15 5.60
CA PRO A 67 -10.38 -4.79 4.89
C PRO A 67 -11.12 -6.06 4.47
N VAL A 68 -12.44 -6.00 4.44
CA VAL A 68 -13.23 -7.07 3.84
C VAL A 68 -12.74 -7.24 2.40
N ARG A 69 -12.32 -8.46 2.01
CA ARG A 69 -11.78 -8.73 0.67
C ARG A 69 -12.71 -8.17 -0.40
N TYR A 70 -12.16 -7.32 -1.27
CA TYR A 70 -12.86 -6.81 -2.43
C TYR A 70 -13.12 -7.94 -3.42
N THR A 71 -14.39 -8.21 -3.69
CA THR A 71 -14.79 -9.14 -4.75
C THR A 71 -15.99 -8.56 -5.49
N GLN A 72 -16.06 -8.81 -6.80
CA GLN A 72 -17.18 -8.37 -7.64
C GLN A 72 -18.53 -8.82 -7.04
N ALA A 73 -18.62 -10.05 -6.56
CA ALA A 73 -19.85 -10.59 -5.95
C ALA A 73 -20.30 -9.79 -4.70
N ARG A 74 -19.37 -9.38 -3.83
CA ARG A 74 -19.69 -8.59 -2.62
C ARG A 74 -20.17 -7.19 -2.98
N VAL A 75 -19.45 -6.52 -3.88
CA VAL A 75 -19.81 -5.18 -4.37
C VAL A 75 -21.20 -5.20 -5.03
N GLN A 76 -21.41 -6.14 -5.95
CA GLN A 76 -22.69 -6.30 -6.64
C GLN A 76 -23.84 -6.60 -5.67
N ARG A 77 -23.57 -7.38 -4.61
CA ARG A 77 -24.56 -7.63 -3.55
C ARG A 77 -24.90 -6.35 -2.78
N TYR A 78 -23.91 -5.55 -2.40
CA TYR A 78 -24.10 -4.28 -1.70
C TYR A 78 -24.96 -3.31 -2.53
N ILE A 79 -24.57 -3.10 -3.79
CA ILE A 79 -25.28 -2.27 -4.77
C ILE A 79 -26.72 -2.76 -4.97
N TYR A 80 -26.92 -4.08 -5.12
CA TYR A 80 -28.25 -4.66 -5.30
C TYR A 80 -29.17 -4.35 -4.11
N VAL A 81 -28.70 -4.48 -2.88
CA VAL A 81 -29.50 -4.18 -1.67
C VAL A 81 -29.91 -2.71 -1.65
N ALA A 82 -28.99 -1.79 -1.96
CA ALA A 82 -29.28 -0.35 -2.03
C ALA A 82 -30.33 -0.03 -3.10
N LEU A 83 -30.20 -0.61 -4.30
CA LEU A 83 -31.14 -0.43 -5.41
C LEU A 83 -32.53 -1.01 -5.11
N VAL A 84 -32.60 -2.19 -4.50
CA VAL A 84 -33.88 -2.79 -4.09
C VAL A 84 -34.56 -1.93 -3.03
N LYS A 85 -33.79 -1.36 -2.08
CA LYS A 85 -34.34 -0.43 -1.08
C LYS A 85 -34.93 0.80 -1.76
N ALA A 86 -34.19 1.46 -2.65
CA ALA A 86 -34.68 2.62 -3.40
C ALA A 86 -35.90 2.28 -4.29
N ALA A 87 -35.89 1.13 -4.96
CA ALA A 87 -37.00 0.69 -5.81
C ALA A 87 -38.32 0.47 -5.03
N ARG A 88 -38.25 0.12 -3.74
CA ARG A 88 -39.44 -0.05 -2.87
C ARG A 88 -40.14 1.27 -2.54
N GLU A 89 -39.46 2.40 -2.68
CA GLU A 89 -40.02 3.73 -2.42
C GLU A 89 -40.84 4.25 -3.62
N VAL A 90 -40.75 3.59 -4.78
CA VAL A 90 -41.47 3.96 -5.99
C VAL A 90 -42.92 3.46 -5.92
N ASP A 91 -43.88 4.35 -6.17
CA ASP A 91 -45.29 3.98 -6.28
C ASP A 91 -45.52 3.02 -7.47
N PRO A 92 -45.94 1.76 -7.22
CA PRO A 92 -46.12 0.76 -8.27
C PRO A 92 -47.24 1.10 -9.26
N LYS A 93 -48.12 2.06 -8.94
CA LYS A 93 -49.13 2.58 -9.86
C LYS A 93 -48.55 3.52 -10.91
N GLN A 94 -47.41 4.16 -10.61
CA GLN A 94 -46.81 5.19 -11.47
C GLN A 94 -45.63 4.64 -12.28
N ALA A 95 -44.88 3.69 -11.72
CA ALA A 95 -43.77 3.04 -12.43
C ALA A 95 -43.52 1.63 -11.89
N ARG A 96 -42.95 0.78 -12.74
CA ARG A 96 -42.41 -0.53 -12.37
C ARG A 96 -40.89 -0.49 -12.49
N VAL A 97 -40.21 -0.84 -11.41
CA VAL A 97 -38.75 -0.97 -11.35
C VAL A 97 -38.40 -2.44 -11.15
N ASN A 98 -37.51 -2.96 -11.99
CA ASN A 98 -36.97 -4.30 -11.86
C ASN A 98 -35.45 -4.22 -11.72
N ILE A 99 -34.91 -4.88 -10.68
CA ILE A 99 -33.49 -4.93 -10.37
C ILE A 99 -33.05 -6.39 -10.43
N THR A 100 -32.07 -6.70 -11.26
CA THR A 100 -31.56 -8.07 -11.43
C THR A 100 -30.05 -8.10 -11.28
N GLN A 101 -29.55 -9.12 -10.60
CA GLN A 101 -28.12 -9.45 -10.58
C GLN A 101 -27.78 -10.26 -11.83
N GLN A 102 -26.69 -9.89 -12.50
CA GLN A 102 -26.11 -10.59 -13.63
C GLN A 102 -24.59 -10.74 -13.41
N ASN A 103 -23.93 -11.58 -14.21
CA ASN A 103 -22.50 -11.84 -14.08
C ASN A 103 -21.66 -10.55 -14.25
N ASP A 104 -22.14 -9.60 -15.05
CA ASP A 104 -21.51 -8.30 -15.37
C ASP A 104 -21.95 -7.14 -14.47
N GLY A 105 -22.82 -7.39 -13.46
CA GLY A 105 -23.22 -6.38 -12.49
C GLY A 105 -24.70 -6.39 -12.12
N VAL A 106 -25.17 -5.24 -11.62
CA VAL A 106 -26.60 -5.03 -11.32
C VAL A 106 -27.25 -4.24 -12.44
N GLN A 107 -28.28 -4.85 -13.05
CA GLN A 107 -29.09 -4.27 -14.12
C GLN A 107 -30.35 -3.61 -13.55
N ILE A 108 -30.72 -2.45 -14.11
CA ILE A 108 -31.83 -1.62 -13.66
C ILE A 108 -32.77 -1.41 -14.85
N ALA A 109 -34.02 -1.85 -14.74
CA ALA A 109 -35.06 -1.61 -15.74
C ALA A 109 -36.23 -0.82 -15.14
N VAL A 110 -36.55 0.33 -15.73
CA VAL A 110 -37.66 1.20 -15.31
C VAL A 110 -38.70 1.27 -16.42
N ARG A 111 -39.97 1.06 -16.09
CA ARG A 111 -41.11 1.24 -17.01
C ARG A 111 -42.14 2.16 -16.39
N SER A 112 -42.53 3.22 -17.10
CA SER A 112 -43.59 4.14 -16.71
C SER A 112 -44.30 4.64 -17.96
N THR A 113 -45.57 5.02 -17.84
CA THR A 113 -46.32 5.69 -18.91
C THR A 113 -45.91 7.16 -19.07
N SER A 114 -45.30 7.75 -18.03
CA SER A 114 -44.70 9.10 -18.11
C SER A 114 -43.23 8.99 -18.50
N GLN A 115 -42.88 9.55 -19.65
CA GLN A 115 -41.49 9.63 -20.10
C GLN A 115 -40.61 10.41 -19.13
N ALA A 116 -41.13 11.52 -18.59
CA ALA A 116 -40.42 12.34 -17.61
C ALA A 116 -40.14 11.57 -16.31
N LEU A 117 -41.14 10.85 -15.78
CA LEU A 117 -40.96 10.02 -14.60
C LEU A 117 -39.99 8.86 -14.85
N ASN A 118 -40.06 8.24 -16.03
CA ASN A 118 -39.13 7.18 -16.42
C ASN A 118 -37.68 7.68 -16.39
N GLN A 119 -37.41 8.82 -17.03
CA GLN A 119 -36.07 9.44 -17.04
C GLN A 119 -35.61 9.83 -15.65
N GLN A 120 -36.48 10.44 -14.84
CA GLN A 120 -36.18 10.83 -13.46
C GLN A 120 -35.79 9.61 -12.61
N LEU A 121 -36.59 8.55 -12.64
CA LEU A 121 -36.33 7.32 -11.88
C LEU A 121 -35.09 6.58 -12.38
N SER A 122 -34.88 6.51 -13.70
CA SER A 122 -33.65 5.92 -14.26
C SER A 122 -32.40 6.67 -13.82
N THR A 123 -32.42 8.00 -13.82
CA THR A 123 -31.30 8.82 -13.35
C THR A 123 -31.07 8.64 -11.84
N SER A 124 -32.14 8.70 -11.04
CA SER A 124 -32.07 8.50 -9.59
C SER A 124 -31.48 7.12 -9.23
N LEU A 125 -31.95 6.05 -9.86
CA LEU A 125 -31.43 4.70 -9.60
C LEU A 125 -29.99 4.52 -10.07
N LYS A 126 -29.56 5.18 -11.17
CA LYS A 126 -28.14 5.20 -11.56
C LYS A 126 -27.29 5.91 -10.50
N GLN A 127 -27.75 7.04 -9.98
CA GLN A 127 -27.06 7.74 -8.89
C GLN A 127 -26.99 6.89 -7.62
N THR A 128 -28.06 6.19 -7.27
CA THR A 128 -28.06 5.24 -6.14
C THR A 128 -27.05 4.11 -6.35
N LYS A 129 -26.90 3.60 -7.58
CA LYS A 129 -25.90 2.57 -7.91
C LYS A 129 -24.48 3.09 -7.67
N GLU A 130 -24.15 4.27 -8.19
CA GLU A 130 -22.82 4.87 -7.99
C GLU A 130 -22.56 5.19 -6.53
N ALA A 131 -23.52 5.82 -5.84
CA ALA A 131 -23.40 6.14 -4.42
C ALA A 131 -23.26 4.90 -3.53
N ALA A 132 -23.95 3.80 -3.86
CA ALA A 132 -23.78 2.53 -3.16
C ALA A 132 -22.40 1.91 -3.40
N PHE A 133 -21.85 2.06 -4.60
CA PHE A 133 -20.48 1.63 -4.88
C PHE A 133 -19.47 2.47 -4.10
N ASP A 134 -19.60 3.80 -4.11
CA ASP A 134 -18.77 4.72 -3.31
C ASP A 134 -18.83 4.38 -1.82
N ALA A 135 -20.03 4.16 -1.29
CA ALA A 135 -20.25 3.80 0.10
C ALA A 135 -19.57 2.46 0.45
N PHE A 136 -19.66 1.46 -0.42
CA PHE A 136 -18.96 0.18 -0.22
C PHE A 136 -17.44 0.39 -0.12
N LEU A 137 -16.86 1.17 -1.04
CA LEU A 137 -15.42 1.45 -1.03
C LEU A 137 -15.01 2.16 0.26
N GLN A 138 -15.72 3.23 0.63
CA GLN A 138 -15.48 4.01 1.85
C GLN A 138 -15.62 3.16 3.13
N GLU A 139 -16.66 2.34 3.22
CA GLU A 139 -16.96 1.48 4.38
C GLU A 139 -15.87 0.42 4.58
N HIS A 140 -15.27 -0.06 3.49
CA HIS A 140 -14.32 -1.16 3.50
C HIS A 140 -12.87 -0.75 3.19
N TYR A 141 -12.53 0.53 3.32
CA TYR A 141 -11.16 1.05 3.14
C TYR A 141 -10.55 0.77 1.76
N TYR A 142 -11.38 0.92 0.72
CA TYR A 142 -10.91 0.92 -0.66
C TYR A 142 -11.09 2.30 -1.28
N THR A 143 -10.30 2.55 -2.31
CA THR A 143 -10.42 3.73 -3.15
C THR A 143 -10.29 3.37 -4.63
N ARG A 144 -10.82 4.23 -5.49
CA ARG A 144 -10.60 4.11 -6.93
C ARG A 144 -9.24 4.69 -7.28
N TYR A 145 -8.59 4.12 -8.28
CA TYR A 145 -7.40 4.71 -8.87
C TYR A 145 -7.33 4.39 -10.36
N THR A 146 -6.49 5.14 -11.06
CA THR A 146 -6.16 4.88 -12.46
C THR A 146 -4.81 4.17 -12.51
N THR A 147 -4.74 3.04 -13.20
CA THR A 147 -3.48 2.30 -13.38
C THR A 147 -2.54 3.05 -14.32
N VAL A 148 -1.29 2.61 -14.39
CA VAL A 148 -0.32 3.12 -15.38
C VAL A 148 -0.76 2.90 -16.83
N PHE A 149 -1.72 2.01 -17.07
CA PHE A 149 -2.30 1.71 -18.38
C PHE A 149 -3.60 2.49 -18.65
N ASN A 150 -3.89 3.50 -17.82
CA ASN A 150 -5.11 4.33 -17.91
C ASN A 150 -6.41 3.54 -17.72
N GLU A 151 -6.36 2.48 -16.90
CA GLU A 151 -7.51 1.64 -16.57
C GLU A 151 -8.07 2.02 -15.20
N SER A 152 -9.40 2.06 -15.07
CA SER A 152 -10.05 2.24 -13.77
C SER A 152 -9.91 0.98 -12.93
N ALA A 153 -9.38 1.12 -11.72
CA ALA A 153 -9.18 0.03 -10.79
C ALA A 153 -9.55 0.43 -9.36
N VAL A 154 -9.59 -0.56 -8.47
CA VAL A 154 -9.84 -0.41 -7.03
C VAL A 154 -8.66 -0.99 -6.27
N LYS A 155 -8.20 -0.29 -5.24
CA LYS A 155 -7.10 -0.70 -4.35
C LYS A 155 -7.43 -0.34 -2.90
N PRO A 156 -6.72 -0.90 -1.91
CA PRO A 156 -6.77 -0.39 -0.55
C PRO A 156 -6.49 1.12 -0.50
N ASP A 157 -7.18 1.83 0.38
CA ASP A 157 -7.00 3.25 0.61
C ASP A 157 -5.75 3.50 1.47
N HIS A 158 -4.58 3.39 0.83
CA HIS A 158 -3.27 3.51 1.48
C HIS A 158 -3.14 4.83 2.24
N ALA A 159 -3.55 5.95 1.66
CA ALA A 159 -3.51 7.26 2.30
C ALA A 159 -4.34 7.29 3.60
N ARG A 160 -5.56 6.74 3.58
CA ARG A 160 -6.39 6.63 4.79
C ARG A 160 -5.77 5.73 5.84
N TYR A 161 -5.21 4.58 5.44
CA TYR A 161 -4.48 3.71 6.36
C TYR A 161 -3.28 4.44 6.99
N VAL A 162 -2.48 5.16 6.21
CA VAL A 162 -1.34 5.95 6.71
C VAL A 162 -1.81 7.00 7.73
N ALA A 163 -2.85 7.77 7.41
CA ALA A 163 -3.39 8.79 8.30
C ALA A 163 -3.88 8.21 9.64
N GLU A 164 -4.64 7.12 9.60
CA GLU A 164 -5.22 6.50 10.80
C GLU A 164 -4.18 5.74 11.64
N TYR A 165 -3.11 5.22 11.03
CA TYR A 165 -2.03 4.52 11.74
C TYR A 165 -0.88 5.42 12.20
N THR A 166 -0.74 6.64 11.69
CA THR A 166 0.32 7.57 12.09
C THR A 166 0.38 7.74 13.60
N LYS A 167 -0.75 8.08 14.24
CA LYS A 167 -0.79 8.33 15.69
C LYS A 167 -0.50 7.07 16.53
N PRO A 168 -1.16 5.91 16.29
CA PRO A 168 -0.83 4.67 16.98
C PRO A 168 0.64 4.24 16.85
N LEU A 169 1.34 4.62 15.77
CA LEU A 169 2.73 4.23 15.50
C LEU A 169 3.77 5.25 15.95
N VAL A 170 3.38 6.38 16.58
CA VAL A 170 4.33 7.35 17.15
C VAL A 170 5.34 6.69 18.09
N PRO A 171 4.97 5.79 19.04
CA PRO A 171 5.95 5.16 19.92
C PRO A 171 6.99 4.30 19.18
N LEU A 172 6.57 3.64 18.10
CA LEU A 172 7.49 2.89 17.23
C LEU A 172 8.45 3.84 16.50
N SER A 173 7.94 4.91 15.91
CA SER A 173 8.78 5.94 15.28
C SER A 173 9.80 6.52 16.27
N GLN A 174 9.37 6.77 17.50
CA GLN A 174 10.24 7.27 18.56
C GLN A 174 11.31 6.24 18.96
N ALA A 175 10.96 4.96 19.08
CA ALA A 175 11.93 3.90 19.37
C ALA A 175 13.03 3.80 18.31
N ILE A 176 12.70 4.01 17.03
CA ILE A 176 13.69 4.08 15.94
C ILE A 176 14.58 5.33 16.10
N TYR A 177 13.97 6.48 16.40
CA TYR A 177 14.70 7.73 16.58
C TYR A 177 15.68 7.68 17.77
N GLU A 178 15.34 6.98 18.85
CA GLU A 178 16.19 6.85 20.03
C GLU A 178 17.43 5.96 19.82
N GLN A 179 17.46 5.16 18.75
CA GLN A 179 18.62 4.33 18.39
C GLN A 179 19.67 5.05 17.55
N ILE A 180 19.35 6.22 17.03
CA ILE A 180 20.27 7.01 16.22
C ILE A 180 20.83 8.16 17.06
N GLU A 181 22.07 8.55 16.80
CA GLU A 181 22.66 9.71 17.49
C GLU A 181 21.84 10.96 17.16
N GLN A 182 21.55 11.82 18.13
CA GLN A 182 20.71 13.01 17.95
C GLN A 182 21.25 14.00 16.91
N THR A 183 22.55 13.96 16.64
CA THR A 183 23.23 14.77 15.61
C THR A 183 23.19 14.15 14.22
N SER A 184 22.60 12.96 14.08
CA SER A 184 22.53 12.24 12.82
C SER A 184 21.61 12.92 11.82
N ASP A 185 21.94 12.77 10.54
CA ASP A 185 21.04 13.12 9.45
C ASP A 185 19.78 12.24 9.47
N ALA A 186 18.65 12.77 9.02
CA ALA A 186 17.41 12.02 8.79
C ALA A 186 17.64 10.75 7.95
N ARG A 187 18.65 10.71 7.07
CA ARG A 187 19.02 9.47 6.34
C ARG A 187 19.28 8.29 7.28
N ARG A 188 19.91 8.52 8.44
CA ARG A 188 20.21 7.44 9.38
C ARG A 188 18.94 6.83 9.98
N TYR A 189 17.92 7.65 10.21
CA TYR A 189 16.59 7.19 10.60
C TYR A 189 15.99 6.27 9.51
N PHE A 190 16.01 6.72 8.25
CA PHE A 190 15.47 5.95 7.15
C PHE A 190 16.24 4.66 6.89
N ASP A 191 17.57 4.67 6.96
CA ASP A 191 18.40 3.48 6.80
C ASP A 191 18.08 2.42 7.85
N LEU A 192 17.89 2.84 9.11
CA LEU A 192 17.50 1.93 10.19
C LEU A 192 16.08 1.37 9.97
N LEU A 193 15.11 2.25 9.70
CA LEU A 193 13.73 1.88 9.39
C LEU A 193 13.65 0.90 8.21
N LEU A 194 14.34 1.20 7.11
CA LEU A 194 14.37 0.37 5.91
C LEU A 194 15.00 -0.99 6.19
N SER A 195 16.16 -1.02 6.86
CA SER A 195 16.82 -2.28 7.19
C SER A 195 15.91 -3.20 8.02
N TRP A 196 15.15 -2.62 8.95
CA TRP A 196 14.17 -3.35 9.76
C TRP A 196 13.00 -3.86 8.91
N VAL A 197 12.28 -2.97 8.22
CA VAL A 197 11.07 -3.36 7.46
C VAL A 197 11.39 -4.32 6.31
N GLN A 198 12.54 -4.15 5.65
CA GLN A 198 13.00 -5.07 4.61
C GLN A 198 13.32 -6.46 5.18
N SER A 199 13.73 -6.58 6.45
CA SER A 199 14.01 -7.88 7.09
C SER A 199 12.75 -8.67 7.47
N ILE A 200 11.60 -8.00 7.65
CA ILE A 200 10.32 -8.67 7.91
C ILE A 200 10.03 -9.64 6.75
N PRO A 201 9.58 -10.89 6.99
CA PRO A 201 9.21 -11.82 5.93
C PRO A 201 8.22 -11.25 4.91
N TYR A 202 8.50 -11.50 3.62
CA TYR A 202 7.62 -11.08 2.53
C TYR A 202 6.42 -12.03 2.41
N ASP A 203 5.21 -11.48 2.25
CA ASP A 203 4.03 -12.25 1.87
C ASP A 203 3.91 -12.26 0.35
N THR A 204 4.04 -13.42 -0.30
CA THR A 204 4.02 -13.52 -1.76
C THR A 204 2.62 -13.20 -2.26
N LEU A 205 2.42 -11.98 -2.76
CA LEU A 205 1.17 -11.59 -3.41
C LEU A 205 0.91 -12.37 -4.70
N GLU A 206 -0.35 -12.77 -4.87
CA GLU A 206 -0.99 -13.05 -6.15
C GLU A 206 -1.51 -11.72 -6.75
N ASP A 207 -0.80 -11.18 -7.76
CA ASP A 207 -1.17 -10.12 -8.72
C ASP A 207 -2.23 -9.04 -8.30
N ARG A 208 -1.78 -7.78 -8.08
CA ARG A 208 -2.61 -6.64 -7.61
C ARG A 208 -3.82 -6.34 -8.51
N SER A 209 -3.67 -6.49 -9.83
CA SER A 209 -4.72 -6.17 -10.81
C SER A 209 -5.85 -7.23 -10.84
N GLN A 210 -5.52 -8.50 -10.58
CA GLN A 210 -6.49 -9.58 -10.59
C GLN A 210 -7.23 -9.73 -9.26
N ASN A 211 -6.63 -9.27 -8.16
CA ASN A 211 -7.12 -9.53 -6.81
C ASN A 211 -7.44 -8.28 -5.96
N SER A 212 -7.31 -7.06 -6.50
CA SER A 212 -7.71 -5.80 -5.82
C SER A 212 -7.14 -5.63 -4.41
N GLY A 213 -5.90 -6.08 -4.17
CA GLY A 213 -5.26 -6.05 -2.85
C GLY A 213 -5.57 -7.23 -1.93
N ALA A 214 -6.02 -8.38 -2.46
CA ALA A 214 -6.08 -9.61 -1.67
C ALA A 214 -4.65 -9.95 -1.18
N GLY A 215 -4.41 -9.85 0.12
CA GLY A 215 -3.10 -10.02 0.75
C GLY A 215 -2.60 -8.78 1.51
N PHE A 216 -3.23 -7.62 1.33
CA PHE A 216 -2.87 -6.42 2.07
C PHE A 216 -3.13 -6.58 3.58
N ASN A 217 -2.05 -6.52 4.36
CA ASN A 217 -2.04 -6.54 5.82
C ASN A 217 -1.83 -5.11 6.35
N PRO A 218 -2.85 -4.47 6.95
CA PRO A 218 -2.67 -3.18 7.61
C PRO A 218 -1.58 -3.25 8.70
N PRO A 219 -0.98 -2.12 9.10
CA PRO A 219 0.13 -2.10 10.06
C PRO A 219 -0.05 -2.95 11.32
N ALA A 220 -1.22 -2.92 11.96
CA ALA A 220 -1.47 -3.77 13.15
C ALA A 220 -1.38 -5.27 12.83
N ARG A 221 -1.91 -5.70 11.68
CA ARG A 221 -1.87 -7.09 11.24
C ARG A 221 -0.44 -7.49 10.87
N LEU A 222 0.25 -6.67 10.07
CA LEU A 222 1.64 -6.90 9.66
C LEU A 222 2.55 -7.09 10.88
N LEU A 223 2.45 -6.21 11.88
CA LEU A 223 3.25 -6.31 13.11
C LEU A 223 2.92 -7.58 13.91
N ALA A 224 1.63 -7.94 14.01
CA ALA A 224 1.21 -9.11 14.76
C ALA A 224 1.58 -10.45 14.07
N SER A 225 1.55 -10.51 12.73
CA SER A 225 1.94 -11.70 11.97
C SER A 225 3.41 -11.72 11.57
N ASN A 226 4.12 -10.60 11.74
CA ASN A 226 5.49 -10.40 11.24
C ASN A 226 5.62 -10.81 9.77
N GLN A 227 4.66 -10.38 8.95
CA GLN A 227 4.62 -10.71 7.54
C GLN A 227 3.78 -9.67 6.79
N GLY A 228 4.25 -9.25 5.63
CA GLY A 228 3.52 -8.31 4.79
C GLY A 228 4.03 -8.29 3.35
N ASP A 229 3.14 -7.95 2.43
CA ASP A 229 3.47 -7.70 1.04
C ASP A 229 4.07 -6.29 0.83
N CYS A 230 4.32 -5.93 -0.43
CA CYS A 230 4.87 -4.62 -0.79
C CYS A 230 3.97 -3.44 -0.40
N ASP A 231 2.64 -3.56 -0.49
CA ASP A 231 1.70 -2.50 -0.11
C ASP A 231 1.66 -2.33 1.41
N SER A 232 1.58 -3.44 2.13
CA SER A 232 1.55 -3.53 3.59
C SER A 232 2.79 -2.90 4.21
N LYS A 233 3.97 -3.27 3.70
CA LYS A 233 5.26 -2.72 4.14
C LYS A 233 5.40 -1.24 3.79
N SER A 234 4.89 -0.82 2.62
CA SER A 234 4.89 0.59 2.23
C SER A 234 3.98 1.43 3.12
N VAL A 235 2.78 0.97 3.42
CA VAL A 235 1.85 1.67 4.33
C VAL A 235 2.41 1.76 5.75
N LEU A 236 2.99 0.68 6.29
CA LEU A 236 3.65 0.70 7.60
C LEU A 236 4.77 1.75 7.61
N THR A 237 5.66 1.69 6.62
CA THR A 237 6.81 2.60 6.53
C THR A 237 6.36 4.05 6.35
N ALA A 238 5.33 4.30 5.55
CA ALA A 238 4.77 5.63 5.34
C ALA A 238 4.14 6.20 6.62
N ALA A 239 3.39 5.40 7.37
CA ALA A 239 2.80 5.84 8.64
C ALA A 239 3.86 6.18 9.70
N ILE A 240 4.93 5.39 9.77
CA ILE A 240 6.08 5.67 10.64
C ILE A 240 6.81 6.94 10.17
N THR A 241 7.03 7.08 8.86
CA THR A 241 7.65 8.27 8.26
C THR A 241 6.85 9.52 8.54
N ARG A 242 5.51 9.46 8.43
CA ARG A 242 4.60 10.57 8.76
C ARG A 242 4.63 10.90 10.25
N ALA A 243 4.83 9.91 11.13
CA ALA A 243 5.03 10.17 12.56
C ALA A 243 6.38 10.86 12.85
N PHE A 244 7.42 10.57 12.08
CA PHE A 244 8.74 11.21 12.20
C PHE A 244 8.80 12.61 11.56
N LEU A 245 8.19 12.78 10.39
CA LEU A 245 8.17 14.01 9.59
C LEU A 245 6.73 14.44 9.26
N PRO A 246 5.97 14.99 10.25
CA PRO A 246 4.54 15.27 10.10
C PRO A 246 4.17 16.14 8.91
N ASP A 247 4.99 17.15 8.58
CA ASP A 247 4.68 18.16 7.56
C ASP A 247 5.49 17.99 6.26
N THR A 248 6.38 16.99 6.19
CA THR A 248 7.19 16.78 4.97
C THR A 248 6.36 16.08 3.91
N PRO A 249 6.31 16.57 2.66
CA PRO A 249 5.61 15.86 1.59
C PRO A 249 6.11 14.42 1.42
N LEU A 250 5.17 13.48 1.38
CA LEU A 250 5.39 12.05 1.28
C LEU A 250 4.45 11.52 0.20
N ILE A 251 4.98 10.65 -0.66
CA ILE A 251 4.22 10.03 -1.74
C ILE A 251 4.42 8.52 -1.74
N LEU A 252 3.39 7.81 -2.18
CA LEU A 252 3.48 6.43 -2.64
C LEU A 252 3.61 6.43 -4.16
N VAL A 253 4.61 5.70 -4.65
CA VAL A 253 4.85 5.49 -6.08
C VAL A 253 4.43 4.07 -6.42
N LEU A 254 3.43 3.94 -7.29
CA LEU A 254 2.84 2.66 -7.66
C LEU A 254 3.34 2.25 -9.04
N LEU A 255 4.05 1.12 -9.08
CA LEU A 255 4.47 0.41 -10.29
C LEU A 255 3.50 -0.76 -10.54
N PRO A 256 3.47 -1.35 -11.76
CA PRO A 256 2.53 -2.44 -12.09
C PRO A 256 2.44 -3.58 -11.07
N GLN A 257 3.57 -3.98 -10.49
CA GLN A 257 3.66 -5.08 -9.53
C GLN A 257 4.47 -4.72 -8.28
N HIS A 258 4.73 -3.42 -8.05
CA HIS A 258 5.61 -2.96 -6.98
C HIS A 258 5.17 -1.61 -6.41
N ALA A 259 5.51 -1.32 -5.16
CA ALA A 259 5.29 -0.02 -4.55
C ALA A 259 6.53 0.41 -3.80
N LEU A 260 6.80 1.71 -3.84
CA LEU A 260 7.86 2.36 -3.10
C LEU A 260 7.40 3.73 -2.62
N LEU A 261 8.22 4.40 -1.83
CA LEU A 261 7.91 5.70 -1.25
C LEU A 261 8.85 6.77 -1.77
N GLY A 262 8.40 8.02 -1.69
CA GLY A 262 9.20 9.21 -1.96
C GLY A 262 8.99 10.27 -0.89
N VAL A 263 10.06 10.87 -0.38
CA VAL A 263 9.99 11.94 0.64
C VAL A 263 10.72 13.20 0.16
N ALA A 264 10.10 14.37 0.34
CA ALA A 264 10.64 15.64 -0.13
C ALA A 264 11.67 16.23 0.86
N LEU A 265 12.85 15.62 0.92
CA LEU A 265 14.03 16.21 1.57
C LEU A 265 15.01 16.73 0.52
N THR A 266 15.93 17.61 0.92
CA THR A 266 17.01 18.08 0.05
C THR A 266 17.85 16.91 -0.47
N PRO A 267 17.89 16.63 -1.79
CA PRO A 267 18.64 15.49 -2.33
C PRO A 267 20.16 15.65 -2.21
N LYS A 268 20.85 14.53 -2.00
CA LYS A 268 22.30 14.41 -2.07
C LYS A 268 22.71 13.76 -3.39
N LYS A 269 23.97 13.97 -3.78
CA LYS A 269 24.54 13.35 -4.98
C LYS A 269 24.45 11.83 -4.89
N GLY A 270 23.80 11.21 -5.87
CA GLY A 270 23.66 9.75 -5.97
C GLY A 270 22.30 9.22 -5.52
N GLU A 271 21.54 9.99 -4.73
CA GLU A 271 20.18 9.63 -4.33
C GLU A 271 19.23 9.64 -5.54
N GLN A 272 18.41 8.60 -5.67
CA GLN A 272 17.42 8.45 -6.72
C GLN A 272 16.19 9.29 -6.38
N THR A 273 15.71 10.05 -7.36
CA THR A 273 14.63 11.02 -7.16
C THR A 273 13.60 10.99 -8.28
N ILE A 274 12.39 11.47 -7.98
CA ILE A 274 11.42 11.92 -8.99
C ILE A 274 10.92 13.33 -8.68
N ASP A 275 10.52 14.05 -9.72
CA ASP A 275 9.83 15.32 -9.58
C ASP A 275 8.32 15.12 -9.75
N HIS A 276 7.53 15.60 -8.81
CA HIS A 276 6.07 15.53 -8.85
C HIS A 276 5.45 16.73 -8.14
N ASP A 277 4.45 17.37 -8.75
CA ASP A 277 3.74 18.53 -8.19
C ASP A 277 4.65 19.62 -7.59
N GLY A 278 5.77 19.91 -8.29
CA GLY A 278 6.71 20.96 -7.91
C GLY A 278 7.68 20.60 -6.79
N ASN A 279 7.66 19.36 -6.29
CA ASN A 279 8.61 18.84 -5.30
C ASN A 279 9.51 17.77 -5.91
N THR A 280 10.76 17.73 -5.45
CA THR A 280 11.68 16.62 -5.71
C THR A 280 11.63 15.65 -4.54
N TYR A 281 11.30 14.39 -4.81
CA TYR A 281 11.18 13.33 -3.81
C TYR A 281 12.35 12.38 -3.90
N ILE A 282 13.03 12.12 -2.79
CA ILE A 282 14.02 11.04 -2.69
C ILE A 282 13.28 9.74 -2.48
N LEU A 283 13.61 8.75 -3.30
CA LEU A 283 12.96 7.46 -3.31
C LEU A 283 13.56 6.50 -2.29
N PHE A 284 12.72 5.62 -1.75
CA PHE A 284 13.14 4.55 -0.86
C PHE A 284 12.20 3.35 -0.95
N GLU A 285 12.79 2.15 -0.95
CA GLU A 285 12.06 0.89 -1.10
C GLU A 285 11.94 0.13 0.22
N PRO A 286 10.78 0.12 0.89
CA PRO A 286 10.59 -0.66 2.13
C PRO A 286 10.45 -2.17 1.89
N THR A 287 10.47 -2.57 0.63
CA THR A 287 10.14 -3.90 0.14
C THR A 287 11.39 -4.76 0.01
N GLY A 288 11.65 -5.58 1.02
CA GLY A 288 12.64 -6.66 0.93
C GLY A 288 12.27 -7.71 -0.14
N PRO A 289 13.12 -8.73 -0.37
CA PRO A 289 14.24 -9.13 0.46
C PRO A 289 15.58 -8.48 0.09
N ALA A 290 15.68 -7.71 -1.00
CA ALA A 290 16.92 -6.97 -1.26
C ALA A 290 17.12 -5.89 -0.19
N GLN A 291 18.32 -5.79 0.37
CA GLN A 291 18.66 -4.69 1.28
C GLN A 291 19.08 -3.47 0.48
N LEU A 292 18.24 -2.44 0.51
CA LEU A 292 18.49 -1.17 -0.19
C LEU A 292 18.52 -0.02 0.83
N PRO A 293 19.60 0.76 0.89
CA PRO A 293 19.66 1.94 1.75
C PRO A 293 18.74 3.06 1.23
N PHE A 294 18.54 4.09 2.05
CA PHE A 294 17.73 5.23 1.67
C PHE A 294 18.34 5.97 0.46
N GLY A 295 17.49 6.37 -0.49
CA GLY A 295 17.93 7.02 -1.72
C GLY A 295 18.39 6.04 -2.81
N GLU A 296 18.32 4.73 -2.59
CA GLU A 296 18.56 3.72 -3.62
C GLU A 296 17.27 2.95 -3.97
N VAL A 297 17.19 2.51 -5.22
CA VAL A 297 16.07 1.71 -5.74
C VAL A 297 16.62 0.54 -6.55
N ALA A 298 15.83 -0.52 -6.67
CA ALA A 298 16.21 -1.68 -7.47
C ALA A 298 16.33 -1.30 -8.97
N GLU A 299 17.16 -2.01 -9.72
CA GLU A 299 17.31 -1.75 -11.17
C GLU A 299 15.98 -1.81 -11.92
N GLN A 300 15.08 -2.74 -11.55
CA GLN A 300 13.78 -2.87 -12.18
C GLN A 300 12.91 -1.63 -11.90
N THR A 301 12.90 -1.15 -10.66
CA THR A 301 12.25 0.10 -10.27
C THR A 301 12.78 1.27 -11.09
N TYR A 302 14.11 1.42 -11.18
CA TYR A 302 14.74 2.46 -11.99
C TYR A 302 14.27 2.43 -13.45
N ARG A 303 14.18 1.23 -14.07
CA ARG A 303 13.67 1.08 -15.44
C ARG A 303 12.21 1.50 -15.58
N HIS A 304 11.35 1.20 -14.61
CA HIS A 304 9.95 1.66 -14.66
C HIS A 304 9.84 3.18 -14.54
N LEU A 305 10.61 3.78 -13.61
CA LEU A 305 10.64 5.22 -13.40
C LEU A 305 11.14 5.96 -14.64
N ALA A 306 12.24 5.50 -15.25
CA ALA A 306 12.81 6.09 -16.46
C ALA A 306 11.85 6.07 -17.67
N ASN A 307 10.92 5.11 -17.71
CA ASN A 307 9.90 5.01 -18.75
C ASN A 307 8.57 5.69 -18.38
N GLY A 308 8.47 6.34 -17.21
CA GLY A 308 7.21 6.94 -16.75
C GLY A 308 6.12 5.92 -16.44
N HIS A 309 6.47 4.65 -16.23
CA HIS A 309 5.52 3.56 -15.96
C HIS A 309 5.17 3.48 -14.48
N TYR A 310 4.67 4.58 -13.92
CA TYR A 310 4.26 4.67 -12.52
C TYR A 310 3.10 5.65 -12.34
N THR A 311 2.36 5.49 -11.25
CA THR A 311 1.44 6.52 -10.75
C THR A 311 1.89 6.98 -9.37
N VAL A 312 1.43 8.17 -8.97
CA VAL A 312 1.79 8.78 -7.69
C VAL A 312 0.50 9.02 -6.89
N GLU A 313 0.58 8.72 -5.60
CA GLU A 313 -0.45 8.99 -4.60
C GLU A 313 0.20 9.81 -3.48
N ALA A 314 -0.38 10.97 -3.15
CA ALA A 314 0.04 11.75 -2.00
C ALA A 314 -0.47 11.11 -0.69
N LEU A 315 0.37 11.11 0.35
CA LEU A 315 0.10 10.48 1.66
C LEU A 315 0.03 11.49 2.79
#